data_AF-W2G3J8-F1
#
_entry.id   AF-W2G3J8-F1
#
_cell.length_a   1.000
_cell.length_b   1.000
_cell.length_c   1.000
_cell.angle_alpha   90.00
_cell.angle_beta   90.00
_cell.angle_gamma   90.00
#
_symmetry.space_group_name_H-M   'P 1'
#
loop_
_entity.id
_entity.type
_entity.pdbx_description
1 polymer ?
#
loop_
_entity_poly.entity_id
_entity_poly.type
_entity_poly.pdbx_seq_one_letter_code
_entity_poly.pdbx_strand_id
1 'polypeptide(L)' 'MSAPMKESMAGDFLQDICDGKFTKTVSGLMDLLGQCRITNAKQSIYYQNGKYSTPELNAAYTAAQEAYRSNIYTA' A
#
# COMPACT_ATOMS: atom_id res chain seq x y z
N MET A 1 15.65 -6.06 -1.48
CA MET A 1 14.80 -5.85 -0.27
C MET A 1 13.47 -6.54 -0.50
N SER A 2 12.93 -7.25 0.49
CA SER A 2 11.59 -7.83 0.44
C SER A 2 10.57 -6.78 0.87
N ALA A 3 9.64 -6.41 -0.02
CA ALA A 3 8.49 -5.61 0.38
C ALA A 3 7.58 -6.43 1.33
N PRO A 4 6.93 -5.81 2.32
CA PRO A 4 5.94 -6.50 3.13
C PRO A 4 4.79 -6.98 2.23
N MET A 5 4.16 -8.10 2.55
CA MET A 5 2.93 -8.55 1.86
C MET A 5 1.66 -8.16 2.63
N LYS A 6 1.79 -7.92 3.94
CA LYS A 6 0.71 -7.56 4.86
C LYS A 6 1.12 -6.36 5.68
N GLU A 7 0.27 -5.35 5.67
CA GLU A 7 0.40 -4.10 6.43
C GLU A 7 1.75 -3.37 6.23
N SER A 8 1.76 -2.05 6.38
CA SER A 8 3.02 -1.31 6.44
C SER A 8 2.78 0.03 7.09
N MET A 9 3.38 0.24 8.25
CA MET A 9 3.33 1.54 8.92
C MET A 9 3.89 2.66 8.03
N ALA A 10 4.93 2.38 7.26
CA ALA A 10 5.51 3.35 6.32
C ALA A 10 4.57 3.60 5.12
N GLY A 11 3.96 2.55 4.56
CA GLY A 11 2.99 2.69 3.49
C GLY A 11 1.75 3.47 3.93
N ASP A 12 1.23 3.20 5.12
CA ASP A 12 0.09 3.90 5.71
C ASP A 12 0.43 5.37 5.98
N PHE A 13 1.63 5.65 6.51
CA PHE A 13 2.10 7.03 6.74
C PHE A 13 2.13 7.86 5.45
N LEU A 14 2.68 7.30 4.37
CA LEU A 14 2.75 7.98 3.08
C LEU A 14 1.37 8.25 2.48
N GLN A 15 0.42 7.36 2.69
CA GLN A 15 -0.95 7.52 2.23
C GLN A 15 -1.74 8.53 3.10
N ASP A 16 -1.53 8.52 4.42
CA ASP A 16 -2.15 9.46 5.37
C ASP A 16 -1.81 10.93 5.07
N ILE A 17 -0.59 11.21 4.58
CA ILE A 17 -0.17 12.56 4.15
C ILE A 17 -1.10 13.10 3.07
N CYS A 18 -1.46 12.25 2.11
CA CYS A 18 -2.23 12.61 0.92
C CYS A 18 -3.74 12.46 1.10
N ASP A 19 -4.17 11.75 2.14
CA ASP A 19 -5.58 11.63 2.52
C ASP A 19 -6.03 12.78 3.44
N GLY A 20 -5.19 13.80 3.62
CA GLY A 20 -5.53 14.99 4.41
C GLY A 20 -5.63 14.75 5.92
N LYS A 21 -5.07 13.64 6.43
CA LYS A 21 -5.08 13.31 7.87
C LYS A 21 -4.04 14.07 8.68
N PHE A 22 -3.10 14.73 8.01
CA PHE A 22 -2.15 15.67 8.62
C PHE A 22 -2.72 17.10 8.64
N THR A 23 -1.94 18.06 9.15
CA THR A 23 -2.35 19.46 9.12
C THR A 23 -2.60 19.91 7.68
N LYS A 24 -3.65 20.71 7.45
CA LYS A 24 -4.05 21.20 6.12
C LYS A 24 -2.89 21.87 5.36
N THR A 25 -1.96 22.49 6.08
CA THR A 25 -0.75 23.09 5.51
C THR A 25 0.20 22.05 4.91
N VAL A 26 0.41 20.92 5.58
CA VAL A 26 1.32 19.86 5.11
C VAL A 26 0.72 19.13 3.92
N SER A 27 -0.54 18.71 4.01
CA SER A 27 -1.22 18.04 2.89
C SER A 27 -1.31 18.95 1.67
N GLY A 28 -1.68 20.23 1.85
CA GLY A 28 -1.72 21.21 0.76
C GLY A 28 -0.36 21.49 0.11
N LEU A 29 0.72 21.51 0.90
CA LEU A 29 2.08 21.64 0.36
C LEU A 29 2.50 20.41 -0.45
N MET A 30 2.18 19.20 0.03
CA MET A 30 2.50 17.96 -0.66
C MET A 30 1.69 17.79 -1.95
N ASP A 31 0.43 18.20 -1.95
CA ASP A 31 -0.40 18.28 -3.15
C ASP A 31 0.19 19.27 -4.17
N LEU A 32 0.59 20.47 -3.72
CA LEU A 32 1.20 21.49 -4.58
C LEU A 32 2.51 21.01 -5.22
N LEU A 33 3.33 20.27 -4.47
CA LEU A 33 4.56 19.65 -4.96
C LEU A 33 4.31 18.40 -5.83
N GLY A 34 3.05 18.00 -6.04
CA GLY A 34 2.69 16.80 -6.78
C GLY A 34 3.04 15.49 -6.07
N GLN A 35 3.43 15.56 -4.79
CA GLN A 35 3.81 14.41 -3.95
C GLN A 35 2.61 13.54 -3.58
N CYS A 36 1.39 13.91 -3.94
CA CYS A 36 0.19 13.10 -3.71
C CYS A 36 -0.44 12.53 -4.99
N ARG A 37 0.14 12.81 -6.16
CA ARG A 37 -0.26 12.14 -7.39
C ARG A 37 -0.08 10.62 -7.25
N ILE A 38 -1.12 9.86 -7.55
CA ILE A 38 -1.05 8.40 -7.58
C ILE A 38 -0.12 7.98 -8.72
N THR A 39 0.93 7.24 -8.38
CA THR A 39 1.90 6.65 -9.31
C THR A 39 1.91 5.13 -9.11
N ASN A 40 2.44 4.37 -10.07
CA ASN A 40 2.57 2.91 -9.94
C ASN A 40 3.36 2.54 -8.67
N ALA A 41 4.38 3.32 -8.31
CA ALA A 41 5.15 3.11 -7.08
C ALA A 41 4.27 3.30 -5.83
N LYS A 42 3.39 4.30 -5.80
CA LYS A 42 2.45 4.48 -4.67
C LYS A 42 1.35 3.43 -4.65
N GLN A 43 0.92 2.93 -5.81
CA GLN A 43 -0.01 1.80 -5.87
C GLN A 43 0.64 0.51 -5.33
N SER A 44 1.96 0.35 -5.49
CA SER A 44 2.67 -0.83 -4.99
C SER A 44 2.84 -0.90 -3.47
N ILE A 45 2.52 0.18 -2.73
CA ILE A 45 2.59 0.22 -1.27
C ILE A 45 1.23 0.00 -0.58
N TYR A 46 0.19 -0.37 -1.34
CA TYR A 46 -1.07 -0.84 -0.78
C TYR A 46 -0.93 -2.31 -0.41
N TYR A 47 -0.84 -2.61 0.88
CA TYR A 47 -0.60 -3.96 1.37
C TYR A 47 -1.87 -4.63 1.90
N GLN A 48 -1.89 -5.96 1.90
CA GLN A 48 -2.99 -6.74 2.45
C GLN A 48 -3.25 -6.33 3.90
N ASN A 49 -4.53 -6.15 4.24
CA ASN A 49 -5.04 -5.69 5.54
C ASN A 49 -4.51 -4.33 5.99
N GLY A 50 -3.79 -3.59 5.14
CA GLY A 50 -3.38 -2.22 5.43
C GLY A 50 -4.56 -1.27 5.55
N LYS A 51 -4.33 -0.10 6.16
CA LYS A 51 -5.36 0.91 6.46
C LYS A 51 -6.16 1.36 5.23
N TYR A 52 -5.51 1.33 4.07
CA TYR A 52 -6.05 1.76 2.77
C TYR A 52 -6.40 0.58 1.85
N SER A 53 -6.38 -0.66 2.34
CA SER A 53 -6.73 -1.83 1.55
C SER A 53 -8.23 -1.95 1.34
N THR A 54 -8.63 -2.61 0.24
CA THR A 54 -10.02 -2.98 -0.04
C THR A 54 -10.23 -4.49 0.10
N PRO A 55 -11.48 -4.96 0.26
CA PRO A 55 -11.77 -6.40 0.25
C PRO A 55 -11.25 -7.12 -0.99
N GLU A 56 -11.36 -6.49 -2.16
CA GLU A 56 -10.87 -7.04 -3.44
C GLU A 56 -9.35 -7.16 -3.45
N LEU A 57 -8.63 -6.13 -2.97
CA LEU A 57 -7.17 -6.17 -2.87
C LEU A 57 -6.72 -7.27 -1.90
N ASN A 58 -7.41 -7.41 -0.76
CA ASN A 58 -7.12 -8.46 0.21
C ASN A 58 -7.33 -9.86 -0.37
N ALA A 59 -8.39 -10.05 -1.16
CA ALA A 59 -8.66 -11.30 -1.86
C ALA A 59 -7.58 -11.62 -2.91
N ALA A 60 -7.14 -10.62 -3.68
CA ALA A 60 -6.06 -10.77 -4.65
C ALA A 60 -4.74 -11.19 -3.97
N TYR A 61 -4.39 -10.58 -2.84
CA TYR A 61 -3.22 -10.98 -2.05
C TYR A 61 -3.32 -12.41 -1.52
N THR A 62 -4.50 -12.83 -1.04
CA THR A 62 -4.72 -14.21 -0.57
C THR A 62 -4.52 -15.20 -1.71
N ALA A 63 -5.14 -14.96 -2.87
CA ALA A 63 -5.00 -15.82 -4.05
C ALA A 63 -3.53 -15.91 -4.52
N ALA A 64 -2.79 -14.79 -4.53
CA ALA A 64 -1.39 -14.78 -4.87
C ALA A 64 -0.53 -15.60 -3.89
N GLN A 65 -0.81 -15.52 -2.58
CA GLN A 65 -0.11 -16.31 -1.57
C GLN A 65 -0.44 -17.80 -1.67
N GLU A 66 -1.69 -18.16 -1.97
CA GLU A 66 -2.09 -19.55 -2.21
C GLU A 66 -1.41 -20.13 -3.45
N ALA A 67 -1.38 -19.38 -4.56
CA ALA A 67 -0.67 -19.77 -5.77
C ALA A 67 0.84 -19.95 -5.50
N TYR A 68 1.45 -19.05 -4.73
CA TYR A 68 2.85 -19.18 -4.36
C TYR A 68 3.10 -20.45 -3.52
N ARG A 69 2.26 -20.72 -2.51
CA ARG A 69 2.36 -21.93 -1.67
C ARG A 69 2.16 -23.23 -2.44
N SER A 70 1.29 -23.23 -3.46
CA SER A 70 1.02 -24.43 -4.26
C SER A 70 2.07 -24.71 -5.34
N ASN A 71 2.80 -23.68 -5.78
CA ASN A 71 3.81 -23.80 -6.85
C ASN A 71 5.24 -23.87 -6.35
N ILE A 72 5.52 -23.53 -5.09
CA ILE A 72 6.78 -23.90 -4.47
C ILE A 72 6.68 -25.38 -4.12
N TYR A 73 7.33 -26.21 -4.92
CA TYR A 73 7.71 -27.54 -4.49
C TYR A 73 8.46 -27.41 -3.17
N THR A 74 7.91 -27.99 -2.10
CA THR A 74 8.72 -28.34 -0.93
C THR A 74 9.76 -29.35 -1.42
N ALA A 75 10.98 -28.85 -1.69
CA ALA A 75 12.16 -29.68 -1.90
C ALA A 75 12.59 -30.32 -0.58
#